data_AF-A0A846PS27-F1
#
_entry.id   AF-A0A846PS27-F1
#
_cell.length_a   1.000
_cell.length_b   1.000
_cell.length_c   1.000
_cell.angle_alpha   90.00
_cell.angle_beta   90.00
_cell.angle_gamma   90.00
#
_symmetry.space_group_name_H-M   'P 1'
#
loop_
_entity.id
_entity.type
_entity.pdbx_description
1 polymer ?
#
loop_
_entity_poly.entity_id
_entity_poly.type
_entity_poly.pdbx_seq_one_letter_code
_entity_poly.pdbx_strand_id
1 'polypeptide(L)'
;ETKVSEVMSSPVIHVSSDQSVADIIDIMANKDIRKVPVIDNGKVLGIVTGTEFLRLFVQASDADLQKAYQQYVKRVYSKWFTD
;
A
#
# COMPACT_ATOMS: atom_id res chain seq x y z
N GLU A 1 29.17 7.01 14.34
CA GLU A 1 28.18 5.95 14.17
C GLU A 1 26.80 6.59 14.34
N THR A 2 25.85 6.30 13.44
CA THR A 2 24.50 6.88 13.46
C THR A 2 23.51 5.81 13.87
N LYS A 3 22.61 6.11 14.81
CA LYS A 3 21.59 5.15 15.28
C LYS A 3 20.46 5.05 14.26
N VAL A 4 19.90 3.85 14.08
CA VAL A 4 18.74 3.62 13.18
C VAL A 4 17.55 4.53 13.54
N SER A 5 17.34 4.76 14.84
CA SER A 5 16.29 5.66 15.34
C SER A 5 16.44 7.10 14.88
N GLU A 6 17.63 7.53 14.46
CA GLU A 6 17.90 8.90 13.98
C GLU A 6 17.55 9.06 12.49
N VAL A 7 17.37 7.97 11.75
CA VAL A 7 17.09 7.98 10.30
C VAL A 7 15.74 7.38 9.93
N MET A 8 15.09 6.65 10.86
CA MET A 8 13.77 6.05 10.62
C MET A 8 12.66 7.11 10.64
N SER A 9 11.55 6.83 9.97
CA SER A 9 10.32 7.63 10.06
C SER A 9 9.41 7.10 11.18
N SER A 10 8.81 8.00 11.95
CA SER A 10 7.82 7.70 13.00
C SER A 10 6.79 8.83 13.11
N PRO A 11 5.49 8.55 13.28
CA PRO A 11 4.88 7.22 13.35
C PRO A 11 4.89 6.50 12.00
N VAL A 12 5.04 5.17 12.03
CA VAL A 12 4.96 4.35 10.82
C VAL A 12 3.51 4.31 10.33
N ILE A 13 3.30 4.49 9.03
CA ILE A 13 2.01 4.23 8.41
C ILE A 13 1.85 2.72 8.32
N HIS A 14 0.78 2.18 8.88
CA HIS A 14 0.47 0.76 8.89
C HIS A 14 -1.01 0.51 8.65
N VAL A 15 -1.37 -0.74 8.38
CA VAL A 15 -2.76 -1.21 8.25
C VAL A 15 -3.03 -2.36 9.21
N SER A 16 -4.30 -2.62 9.53
CA SER A 16 -4.73 -3.80 10.30
C SER A 16 -5.06 -4.97 9.35
N SER A 17 -5.02 -6.21 9.85
CA SER A 17 -5.38 -7.38 9.05
C SER A 17 -6.86 -7.50 8.70
N ASP A 18 -7.73 -6.73 9.37
CA ASP A 18 -9.17 -6.69 9.10
C ASP A 18 -9.57 -5.67 8.02
N GLN A 19 -8.63 -4.83 7.57
CA GLN A 19 -8.90 -3.83 6.54
C GLN A 19 -9.05 -4.48 5.17
N SER A 20 -9.99 -3.95 4.38
CA SER A 20 -10.23 -4.44 3.03
C SER A 20 -9.05 -4.09 2.11
N VAL A 21 -8.87 -4.90 1.05
CA VAL A 21 -7.85 -4.63 0.03
C VAL A 21 -8.03 -3.24 -0.60
N ALA A 22 -9.28 -2.81 -0.81
CA ALA A 22 -9.60 -1.50 -1.36
C ALA A 22 -9.11 -0.36 -0.44
N ASP A 23 -9.35 -0.47 0.87
CA ASP A 23 -8.89 0.53 1.84
C ASP A 23 -7.36 0.63 1.87
N ILE A 24 -6.68 -0.52 1.80
CA ILE A 24 -5.21 -0.57 1.79
C ILE A 24 -4.67 0.12 0.52
N ILE A 25 -5.28 -0.15 -0.65
CA ILE A 25 -4.93 0.49 -1.92
C ILE A 25 -5.09 2.02 -1.82
N ASP A 26 -6.21 2.48 -1.25
CA ASP A 26 -6.49 3.91 -1.09
C ASP A 26 -5.52 4.59 -0.13
N ILE A 27 -5.17 3.94 0.99
CA ILE A 27 -4.15 4.43 1.92
C ILE A 27 -2.80 4.56 1.19
N MET A 28 -2.40 3.52 0.46
CA MET A 28 -1.12 3.51 -0.26
C MET A 28 -1.07 4.61 -1.34
N ALA A 29 -2.16 4.81 -2.08
CA ALA A 29 -2.29 5.90 -3.06
C ALA A 29 -2.21 7.28 -2.41
N ASN A 30 -2.95 7.49 -1.31
CA ASN A 30 -3.05 8.79 -0.65
C ASN A 30 -1.77 9.17 0.11
N LYS A 31 -0.98 8.19 0.53
CA LYS A 31 0.28 8.40 1.24
C LYS A 31 1.52 8.33 0.33
N ASP A 32 1.34 8.09 -0.97
CA ASP A 32 2.42 7.91 -1.96
C ASP A 32 3.44 6.83 -1.53
N ILE A 33 2.93 5.71 -0.98
CA ILE A 33 3.75 4.57 -0.52
C ILE A 33 3.44 3.31 -1.32
N ARG A 34 4.46 2.47 -1.53
CA ARG A 34 4.37 1.23 -2.32
C ARG A 34 4.38 -0.04 -1.49
N LYS A 35 4.62 0.09 -0.19
CA LYS A 35 4.65 -1.00 0.79
C LYS A 35 4.07 -0.49 2.09
N VAL A 36 3.31 -1.33 2.77
CA VAL A 36 2.73 -1.00 4.07
C VAL A 36 2.79 -2.22 4.98
N PRO A 37 3.29 -2.10 6.22
CA PRO A 37 3.27 -3.19 7.18
C PRO A 37 1.83 -3.42 7.67
N VAL A 38 1.49 -4.69 7.87
CA VAL A 38 0.27 -5.11 8.56
C VAL A 38 0.62 -5.29 10.03
N ILE A 39 -0.04 -4.54 10.91
CA ILE A 39 0.23 -4.53 12.36
C ILE A 39 -1.09 -4.71 13.10
N ASP A 40 -1.12 -5.69 14.00
CA ASP A 40 -2.22 -5.90 14.95
C ASP A 40 -1.70 -6.17 16.35
N ASN A 41 -2.39 -5.63 17.35
CA ASN A 41 -2.03 -5.79 18.76
C ASN A 41 -0.53 -5.49 19.04
N GLY A 42 0.00 -4.46 18.37
CA GLY A 42 1.41 -4.05 18.47
C GLY A 42 2.42 -4.99 17.83
N LYS A 43 1.99 -6.00 17.06
CA LYS A 43 2.86 -6.96 16.38
C LYS A 43 2.78 -6.81 14.87
N VAL A 44 3.94 -6.88 14.21
CA VAL A 44 4.02 -6.95 12.75
C VAL A 44 3.63 -8.35 12.30
N LEU A 45 2.55 -8.45 11.54
CA LEU A 45 2.07 -9.70 10.96
C LEU A 45 2.68 -9.97 9.57
N GLY A 46 3.00 -8.91 8.82
CA GLY A 46 3.55 -9.03 7.48
C GLY A 46 3.67 -7.68 6.77
N ILE A 47 3.88 -7.74 5.45
CA ILE A 47 3.98 -6.57 4.57
C ILE A 47 3.12 -6.81 3.34
N VAL A 48 2.33 -5.81 2.97
CA VAL A 48 1.65 -5.75 1.66
C VAL A 48 2.41 -4.82 0.75
N THR A 49 2.62 -5.23 -0.50
CA THR A 49 3.24 -4.40 -1.53
C THR A 49 2.27 -4.16 -2.69
N GLY A 50 2.47 -3.04 -3.41
CA GLY A 50 1.65 -2.72 -4.56
C GLY A 50 1.68 -3.78 -5.67
N THR A 51 2.72 -4.63 -5.73
CA THR A 51 2.82 -5.72 -6.71
C THR A 51 1.91 -6.91 -6.41
N GLU A 52 1.49 -7.12 -5.16
CA GLU A 52 0.48 -8.16 -4.87
C GLU A 52 -0.89 -7.76 -5.42
N PHE A 53 -1.22 -6.47 -5.44
CA PHE A 53 -2.49 -6.00 -5.99
C PHE A 53 -2.62 -6.33 -7.48
N LEU A 54 -1.55 -6.16 -8.27
CA LEU A 54 -1.51 -6.59 -9.69
C LEU A 54 -1.94 -8.05 -9.88
N ARG A 55 -1.55 -8.94 -8.98
CA ARG A 55 -1.93 -10.36 -9.04
C ARG A 55 -3.40 -10.57 -8.72
N LEU A 56 -3.92 -9.86 -7.71
CA LEU A 56 -5.34 -9.88 -7.37
C LEU A 56 -6.19 -9.33 -8.53
N PHE A 57 -5.72 -8.29 -9.24
CA PHE A 57 -6.40 -7.74 -10.41
C PHE A 57 -6.60 -8.72 -11.54
N VAL A 58 -5.55 -9.49 -11.86
CA VAL A 58 -5.62 -10.49 -12.93
C VAL A 58 -6.61 -11.62 -12.58
N GLN A 59 -6.85 -11.86 -11.29
CA GLN A 59 -7.70 -12.95 -10.81
C GLN A 59 -9.13 -12.51 -10.47
N ALA A 60 -9.37 -11.22 -10.20
CA ALA A 60 -10.66 -10.74 -9.74
C ALA A 60 -11.57 -10.26 -10.89
N SER A 61 -12.82 -10.75 -10.89
CA SER A 61 -13.93 -10.25 -11.74
C SER A 61 -14.66 -9.04 -11.12
N ASP A 62 -14.06 -8.43 -10.09
CA ASP A 62 -14.68 -7.43 -9.24
C ASP A 62 -14.44 -6.01 -9.76
N ALA A 63 -15.53 -5.28 -10.06
CA ALA A 63 -15.49 -3.94 -10.63
C ALA A 63 -14.98 -2.87 -9.64
N ASP A 64 -15.24 -3.04 -8.34
CA ASP A 64 -14.84 -2.07 -7.31
C ASP A 64 -13.33 -2.13 -7.08
N LEU A 65 -12.77 -3.35 -7.05
CA LEU A 65 -11.32 -3.52 -7.08
C LEU A 65 -10.73 -2.85 -8.32
N GLN A 66 -11.29 -3.10 -9.52
CA GLN A 66 -10.73 -2.56 -10.77
C GLN A 66 -10.65 -1.04 -10.72
N LYS A 67 -11.70 -0.39 -10.21
CA LYS A 67 -11.75 1.06 -10.05
C LYS A 67 -10.71 1.57 -9.05
N ALA A 68 -10.57 0.95 -7.88
CA ALA A 68 -9.59 1.35 -6.87
C ALA A 68 -8.15 1.29 -7.42
N TYR A 69 -7.83 0.25 -8.17
CA TYR A 69 -6.49 0.08 -8.74
C TYR A 69 -6.17 1.01 -9.90
N GLN A 70 -7.12 1.25 -10.80
CA GLN A 70 -6.94 2.27 -11.83
C GLN A 70 -6.62 3.64 -11.21
N GLN A 71 -7.26 3.97 -10.09
CA GLN A 71 -6.93 5.20 -9.34
C GLN A 71 -5.54 5.14 -8.70
N TYR A 72 -5.16 4.02 -8.08
CA TYR A 72 -3.83 3.83 -7.49
C TYR A 72 -2.72 3.97 -8.53
N VAL A 73 -2.81 3.26 -9.67
CA VAL A 73 -1.80 3.34 -10.74
C VAL A 73 -1.69 4.76 -11.27
N LYS A 74 -2.83 5.40 -11.54
CA LYS A 74 -2.85 6.80 -12.01
C LYS A 74 -2.25 7.76 -10.98
N ARG A 75 -2.32 7.51 -9.67
CA ARG A 75 -1.77 8.42 -8.66
C ARG A 75 -0.30 8.16 -8.36
N VAL A 76 0.07 6.89 -8.18
CA VAL A 76 1.42 6.49 -7.73
C VAL A 76 2.40 6.37 -8.90
N TYR A 77 1.92 5.96 -10.08
CA TYR A 77 2.78 5.75 -11.24
C TYR A 77 2.61 6.79 -12.34
N SER A 78 1.65 7.73 -12.28
CA SER A 78 1.57 8.80 -13.30
C SER A 78 2.85 9.63 -13.41
N LYS A 79 3.52 9.90 -12.29
CA LYS A 79 4.82 10.59 -12.26
C LYS A 79 5.93 9.82 -12.99
N TRP A 80 5.73 8.53 -13.29
CA TRP A 80 6.66 7.66 -14.02
C TRP A 80 6.30 7.48 -15.50
N PHE A 81 5.12 7.97 -15.92
CA PHE A 81 4.60 7.83 -17.30
C PHE A 81 4.41 9.17 -18.03
N THR A 82 4.81 10.28 -17.42
CA THR A 82 5.04 11.55 -18.10
C THR A 82 6.54 11.81 -18.14
N ASP A 83 7.06 12.02 -19.34
CA ASP A 83 8.46 12.34 -19.66
C ASP A 83 9.08 13.42 -18.75
#